data_AF-A0A5N9AR66-F1
#
_entry.id   AF-A0A5N9AR66-F1
#
_cell.length_a   1.000
_cell.length_b   1.000
_cell.length_c   1.000
_cell.angle_alpha   90.00
_cell.angle_beta   90.00
_cell.angle_gamma   90.00
#
_symmetry.space_group_name_H-M   'P 1'
#
loop_
_entity.id
_entity.type
_entity.pdbx_description
1 polymer ?
#
loop_
_entity_poly.entity_id
_entity_poly.type
_entity_poly.pdbx_seq_one_letter_code
_entity_poly.pdbx_strand_id
1 'polypeptide(L)'
;MAPILSTVRRIKAGRRNDVPKPELEFFDPSGISIQSVANISGLSEQILSVDKVSGDYTRLLHFEPGTDSSPMGPQIHDFREEVWIIEGSFFDISLQQTFTAGMYACRPPGMTHGPWRSEEGCKTLEFRRYESNSNHQG
;
A
#
# COMPACT_ATOMS: atom_id res chain seq x y z
N MET A 1 -25.47 57.63 10.16
CA MET A 1 -25.69 56.17 10.22
C MET A 1 -25.05 55.55 8.97
N ALA A 2 -23.80 55.11 9.06
CA ALA A 2 -23.08 54.47 7.95
C ALA A 2 -22.97 52.95 8.21
N PRO A 3 -23.16 52.08 7.20
CA PRO A 3 -23.07 50.64 7.42
C PRO A 3 -21.60 50.20 7.44
N ILE A 4 -21.27 49.35 8.40
CA ILE A 4 -19.97 48.73 8.57
C ILE A 4 -19.94 47.51 7.65
N LEU A 5 -19.23 47.60 6.52
CA LEU A 5 -19.03 46.44 5.64
C LEU A 5 -17.95 45.53 6.27
N SER A 6 -18.40 44.50 6.99
CA SER A 6 -17.54 43.43 7.50
C SER A 6 -16.95 42.65 6.32
N THR A 7 -15.72 43.00 5.94
CA THR A 7 -14.94 42.19 5.00
C THR A 7 -14.42 40.98 5.76
N VAL A 8 -15.15 39.88 5.70
CA VAL A 8 -14.62 38.56 6.06
C VAL A 8 -13.56 38.22 5.03
N ARG A 9 -12.29 38.48 5.37
CA ARG A 9 -11.16 37.95 4.60
C ARG A 9 -11.28 36.43 4.60
N ARG A 10 -11.63 35.85 3.45
CA ARG A 10 -11.44 34.42 3.21
C ARG A 10 -9.97 34.13 3.46
N ILE A 11 -9.69 33.42 4.56
CA ILE A 11 -8.41 32.73 4.74
C ILE A 11 -8.34 31.77 3.56
N LYS A 12 -7.46 32.04 2.58
CA LYS A 12 -7.06 31.00 1.63
C LYS A 12 -6.46 29.90 2.50
N ALA A 13 -7.13 28.75 2.60
CA ALA A 13 -6.54 27.55 3.15
C ALA A 13 -5.18 27.40 2.47
N GLY A 14 -4.11 27.49 3.25
CA GLY A 14 -2.76 27.31 2.74
C GLY A 14 -2.75 25.99 1.97
N ARG A 15 -2.24 25.99 0.74
CA ARG A 15 -1.87 24.75 0.06
C ARG A 15 -1.01 24.00 1.07
N ARG A 16 -1.51 22.89 1.60
CA ARG A 16 -0.63 21.89 2.17
C ARG A 16 0.38 21.58 1.07
N ASN A 17 1.66 21.51 1.41
CA ASN A 17 2.68 21.01 0.50
C ASN A 17 2.42 19.51 0.33
N ASP A 18 1.32 19.19 -0.35
CA ASP A 18 0.90 17.85 -0.70
C ASP A 18 1.79 17.47 -1.89
N VAL A 19 2.92 16.85 -1.54
CA VAL A 19 3.92 16.43 -2.52
C VAL A 19 3.38 15.12 -3.14
N PRO A 20 3.27 15.05 -4.48
CA PRO A 20 2.99 13.79 -5.17
C PRO A 20 4.11 12.78 -4.89
N LYS A 21 4.01 11.58 -5.47
CA LYS A 21 5.07 10.57 -5.34
C LYS A 21 6.47 11.17 -5.64
N PRO A 22 7.50 10.94 -4.81
CA PRO A 22 8.79 11.60 -4.95
C PRO A 22 9.54 11.16 -6.21
N GLU A 23 10.37 12.05 -6.75
CA GLU A 23 11.38 11.72 -7.76
C GLU A 23 12.57 11.03 -7.09
N LEU A 24 12.77 9.74 -7.39
CA LEU A 24 13.83 8.90 -6.82
C LEU A 24 14.55 8.18 -7.97
N GLU A 25 15.88 8.24 -8.00
CA GLU A 25 16.74 7.41 -8.86
C GLU A 25 17.11 6.11 -8.15
N PHE A 26 17.66 5.10 -8.84
CA PHE A 26 18.11 3.84 -8.22
C PHE A 26 18.88 4.06 -6.91
N PHE A 27 18.38 3.45 -5.84
CA PHE A 27 18.96 3.52 -4.50
C PHE A 27 18.83 2.17 -3.81
N ASP A 28 19.71 1.91 -2.83
CA ASP A 28 19.60 0.74 -1.97
C ASP A 28 18.53 0.99 -0.89
N PRO A 29 17.43 0.23 -0.85
CA PRO A 29 16.38 0.44 0.13
C PRO A 29 16.76 -0.07 1.54
N SER A 30 17.92 -0.71 1.74
CA SER A 30 18.35 -1.24 3.04
C SER A 30 18.37 -0.19 4.18
N GLY A 31 18.52 1.08 3.85
CA GLY A 31 18.47 2.20 4.80
C GLY A 31 17.06 2.68 5.18
N ILE A 32 15.99 2.19 4.53
CA ILE A 32 14.61 2.56 4.85
C ILE A 32 14.13 1.76 6.06
N SER A 33 13.50 2.44 7.01
CA SER A 33 12.91 1.81 8.20
C SER A 33 11.88 0.72 7.83
N ILE A 34 12.04 -0.44 8.46
CA ILE A 34 11.08 -1.55 8.42
C ILE A 34 10.10 -1.40 9.60
N GLN A 35 8.82 -1.62 9.35
CA GLN A 35 7.76 -1.47 10.34
C GLN A 35 6.88 -2.72 10.39
N SER A 36 6.51 -3.17 11.58
CA SER A 36 5.58 -4.30 11.74
C SER A 36 4.19 -3.96 11.21
N VAL A 37 3.54 -4.89 10.52
CA VAL A 37 2.21 -4.70 9.95
C VAL A 37 1.16 -5.48 10.76
N ALA A 38 0.04 -4.82 11.06
CA ALA A 38 -1.16 -5.44 11.63
C ALA A 38 -0.95 -6.31 12.88
N ASN A 39 0.13 -6.07 13.65
CA ASN A 39 0.55 -6.89 14.79
C ASN A 39 0.73 -8.38 14.46
N ILE A 40 1.08 -8.72 13.22
CA ILE A 40 1.40 -10.09 12.83
C ILE A 40 2.89 -10.34 13.04
N SER A 41 3.21 -11.39 13.79
CA SER A 41 4.59 -11.82 14.01
C SER A 41 5.22 -12.24 12.69
N GLY A 42 6.42 -11.72 12.40
CA GLY A 42 7.13 -11.99 11.15
C GLY A 42 6.65 -11.20 9.92
N LEU A 43 5.57 -10.41 10.05
CA LEU A 43 5.10 -9.56 8.95
C LEU A 43 5.54 -8.11 9.15
N SER A 44 6.27 -7.58 8.17
CA SER A 44 6.72 -6.19 8.19
C SER A 44 6.74 -5.56 6.80
N GLU A 45 6.73 -4.23 6.74
CA GLU A 45 6.77 -3.47 5.50
C GLU A 45 7.89 -2.44 5.49
N GLN A 46 8.32 -2.13 4.27
CA GLN A 46 9.27 -1.06 3.98
C GLN A 46 8.67 -0.19 2.86
N ILE A 47 8.22 1.02 3.20
CA ILE A 47 7.60 1.94 2.24
C ILE A 47 8.69 2.61 1.38
N LEU A 48 8.73 2.28 0.10
CA LEU A 48 9.74 2.78 -0.85
C LEU A 48 9.40 4.19 -1.35
N SER A 49 8.13 4.46 -1.58
CA SER A 49 7.65 5.76 -2.05
C SER A 49 6.16 5.93 -1.76
N VAL A 50 5.75 7.15 -1.43
CA VAL A 50 4.36 7.49 -1.10
C VAL A 50 3.95 8.78 -1.80
N ASP A 51 2.77 8.79 -2.40
CA ASP A 51 2.06 9.99 -2.81
C ASP A 51 1.17 10.43 -1.65
N LYS A 52 1.48 11.58 -1.04
CA LYS A 52 0.71 12.06 0.12
C LYS A 52 -0.65 12.65 -0.27
N VAL A 53 -0.89 12.87 -1.56
CA VAL A 53 -2.12 13.43 -2.09
C VAL A 53 -3.14 12.32 -2.34
N SER A 54 -2.76 11.29 -3.09
CA SER A 54 -3.65 10.17 -3.41
C SER A 54 -3.65 9.08 -2.34
N GLY A 55 -2.59 8.96 -1.55
CA GLY A 55 -2.37 7.83 -0.65
C GLY A 55 -1.71 6.63 -1.33
N ASP A 56 -1.40 6.72 -2.63
CA ASP A 56 -0.68 5.67 -3.36
C ASP A 56 0.68 5.43 -2.75
N TYR A 57 1.11 4.18 -2.73
CA TYR A 57 2.48 3.87 -2.35
C TYR A 57 3.01 2.61 -3.01
N THR A 58 4.33 2.50 -3.00
CA THR A 58 5.05 1.28 -3.32
C THR A 58 5.77 0.82 -2.07
N ARG A 59 5.70 -0.48 -1.76
CA ARG A 59 6.36 -1.07 -0.61
C ARG A 59 7.03 -2.39 -0.93
N LEU A 60 7.99 -2.76 -0.10
CA LEU A 60 8.33 -4.16 0.11
C LEU A 60 7.52 -4.69 1.29
N LEU A 61 7.02 -5.91 1.14
CA LEU A 61 6.39 -6.67 2.21
C LEU A 61 7.28 -7.86 2.52
N HIS A 62 7.58 -8.06 3.79
CA HIS A 62 8.48 -9.07 4.30
C HIS A 62 7.69 -10.02 5.18
N PHE A 63 7.71 -11.29 4.80
CA PHE A 63 7.23 -12.41 5.58
C PHE A 63 8.47 -13.19 6.00
N GLU A 64 8.80 -13.13 7.29
CA GLU A 64 9.82 -14.01 7.87
C GLU A 64 9.36 -15.48 7.83
N PRO A 65 10.28 -16.45 7.87
CA PRO A 65 9.92 -17.86 8.01
C PRO A 65 8.93 -18.11 9.15
N GLY A 66 7.86 -18.85 8.87
CA GLY A 66 6.77 -19.14 9.79
C GLY A 66 5.70 -18.06 9.92
N THR A 67 5.75 -16.97 9.14
CA THR A 67 4.72 -15.91 9.19
C THR A 67 3.34 -16.47 8.85
N ASP A 68 2.36 -16.24 9.73
CA ASP A 68 0.95 -16.59 9.53
C ASP A 68 0.06 -15.35 9.64
N SER A 69 -0.52 -14.95 8.50
CA SER A 69 -1.45 -13.82 8.43
C SER A 69 -2.92 -14.20 8.67
N SER A 70 -3.22 -15.47 9.00
CA SER A 70 -4.58 -15.92 9.34
C SER A 70 -5.32 -15.03 10.35
N PRO A 71 -4.68 -14.47 11.40
CA PRO A 71 -5.36 -13.57 12.34
C PRO A 71 -5.90 -12.28 11.71
N MET A 72 -5.39 -11.86 10.55
CA MET A 72 -5.93 -10.73 9.79
C MET A 72 -7.23 -11.08 9.05
N GLY A 73 -7.46 -12.37 8.80
CA GLY A 73 -8.52 -12.86 7.92
C GLY A 73 -8.24 -12.56 6.43
N PRO A 74 -9.21 -12.85 5.55
CA PRO A 74 -9.10 -12.48 4.15
C PRO A 74 -9.03 -10.96 3.96
N GLN A 75 -8.15 -10.53 3.07
CA GLN A 75 -7.92 -9.13 2.77
C GLN A 75 -8.88 -8.65 1.67
N ILE A 76 -9.43 -7.46 1.85
CA ILE A 76 -10.26 -6.74 0.87
C ILE A 76 -10.00 -5.24 1.00
N HIS A 77 -9.76 -4.58 -0.13
CA HIS A 77 -9.29 -3.20 -0.17
C HIS A 77 -10.01 -2.39 -1.25
N ASP A 78 -10.05 -1.06 -1.08
CA ASP A 78 -10.68 -0.10 -2.00
C ASP A 78 -9.71 0.48 -3.04
N PHE A 79 -8.44 0.07 -3.00
CA PHE A 79 -7.42 0.39 -3.99
C PHE A 79 -7.11 -0.83 -4.87
N ARG A 80 -6.51 -0.57 -6.03
CA ARG A 80 -5.88 -1.60 -6.85
C ARG A 80 -4.55 -1.98 -6.22
N GLU A 81 -4.35 -3.28 -6.04
CA GLU A 81 -3.12 -3.86 -5.54
C GLU A 81 -2.46 -4.68 -6.65
N GLU A 82 -1.21 -4.36 -6.97
CA GLU A 82 -0.39 -5.16 -7.87
C GLU A 82 0.81 -5.69 -7.08
N VAL A 83 1.05 -6.99 -7.15
CA VAL A 83 2.07 -7.66 -6.33
C VAL A 83 2.97 -8.52 -7.21
N TRP A 84 4.27 -8.40 -7.03
CA TRP A 84 5.27 -9.31 -7.58
C TRP A 84 5.98 -10.03 -6.44
N ILE A 85 6.07 -11.36 -6.48
CA ILE A 85 6.84 -12.13 -5.49
C ILE A 85 8.31 -12.11 -5.93
N ILE A 86 9.16 -11.43 -5.17
CA ILE A 86 10.58 -11.28 -5.50
C ILE A 86 11.37 -12.49 -5.00
N GLU A 87 11.07 -12.96 -3.80
CA GLU A 87 11.78 -14.06 -3.14
C GLU A 87 10.80 -14.94 -2.36
N GLY A 88 11.15 -16.22 -2.22
CA GLY A 88 10.40 -17.16 -1.38
C GLY A 88 9.02 -17.51 -1.92
N SER A 89 8.10 -17.79 -0.99
CA SER A 89 6.75 -18.22 -1.33
C SER A 89 5.76 -18.01 -0.19
N PHE A 90 4.48 -17.92 -0.52
CA PHE A 90 3.42 -18.05 0.47
C PHE A 90 2.31 -18.98 -0.03
N PHE A 91 1.72 -19.71 0.91
CA PHE A 91 0.53 -20.50 0.72
C PHE A 91 -0.70 -19.64 1.02
N ASP A 92 -1.56 -19.47 0.02
CA ASP A 92 -2.88 -18.86 0.17
C ASP A 92 -3.85 -19.90 0.73
N ILE A 93 -4.35 -19.63 1.94
CA ILE A 93 -5.18 -20.56 2.70
C ILE A 93 -6.55 -20.74 2.04
N SER A 94 -7.11 -19.65 1.52
CA SER A 94 -8.44 -19.66 0.90
C SER A 94 -8.44 -20.41 -0.42
N LEU A 95 -7.38 -20.24 -1.21
CA LEU A 95 -7.23 -20.91 -2.50
C LEU A 95 -6.60 -22.30 -2.41
N GLN A 96 -6.03 -22.65 -1.25
CA GLN A 96 -5.22 -23.85 -1.05
C GLN A 96 -4.10 -23.98 -2.10
N GLN A 97 -3.40 -22.87 -2.37
CA GLN A 97 -2.41 -22.78 -3.42
C GLN A 97 -1.16 -22.05 -2.94
N THR A 98 0.01 -22.56 -3.32
CA THR A 98 1.28 -21.88 -3.12
C THR A 98 1.60 -20.98 -4.30
N PHE A 99 1.94 -19.73 -4.02
CA PHE A 99 2.50 -18.77 -4.96
C PHE A 99 3.97 -18.53 -4.63
N THR A 100 4.81 -18.45 -5.65
CA THR A 100 6.28 -18.47 -5.53
C THR A 100 6.93 -17.30 -6.26
N ALA A 101 8.22 -17.07 -5.99
CA ALA A 101 9.02 -16.04 -6.64
C ALA A 101 8.88 -16.05 -8.18
N GLY A 102 8.74 -14.85 -8.76
CA GLY A 102 8.47 -14.65 -10.20
C GLY A 102 6.99 -14.63 -10.58
N MET A 103 6.09 -14.97 -9.65
CA MET A 103 4.65 -14.83 -9.88
C MET A 103 4.15 -13.41 -9.60
N TYR A 104 3.12 -13.01 -10.35
CA TYR A 104 2.50 -11.69 -10.28
C TYR A 104 0.99 -11.81 -10.05
N ALA A 105 0.41 -10.83 -9.34
CA ALA A 105 -1.03 -10.68 -9.19
C ALA A 105 -1.47 -9.23 -9.44
N CYS A 106 -2.62 -9.05 -10.09
CA CYS A 106 -3.33 -7.79 -10.21
C CYS A 106 -4.71 -7.94 -9.55
N ARG A 107 -4.92 -7.25 -8.43
CA ARG A 107 -6.14 -7.33 -7.61
C ARG A 107 -6.89 -6.01 -7.72
N PRO A 108 -8.03 -5.96 -8.43
CA PRO A 108 -8.86 -4.76 -8.47
C PRO A 108 -9.49 -4.48 -7.10
N PRO A 109 -9.99 -3.25 -6.86
CA PRO A 109 -10.78 -2.94 -5.66
C PRO A 109 -11.89 -3.97 -5.42
N GLY A 110 -12.04 -4.40 -4.17
CA GLY A 110 -13.05 -5.36 -3.75
C GLY A 110 -12.71 -6.84 -3.99
N MET A 111 -11.60 -7.17 -4.63
CA MET A 111 -11.18 -8.57 -4.78
C MET A 111 -10.66 -9.15 -3.45
N THR A 112 -11.37 -10.13 -2.90
CA THR A 112 -10.93 -10.88 -1.72
C THR A 112 -9.70 -11.76 -2.04
N HIS A 113 -8.72 -11.79 -1.14
CA HIS A 113 -7.51 -12.60 -1.29
C HIS A 113 -6.84 -12.92 0.05
N GLY A 114 -5.95 -13.92 0.09
CA GLY A 114 -5.38 -14.42 1.34
C GLY A 114 -6.43 -15.03 2.28
N PRO A 115 -6.13 -15.20 3.58
CA PRO A 115 -4.85 -14.94 4.22
C PRO A 115 -3.76 -15.93 3.76
N TRP A 116 -2.52 -15.62 4.11
CA TRP A 116 -1.34 -16.39 3.72
C TRP A 116 -0.53 -16.93 4.88
N ARG A 117 0.12 -18.06 4.65
CA ARG A 117 1.23 -18.60 5.47
C ARG A 117 2.49 -18.66 4.64
N SER A 118 3.63 -18.33 5.24
CA SER A 118 4.92 -18.45 4.59
C SER A 118 5.85 -19.28 5.47
N GLU A 119 6.11 -20.53 5.07
CA GLU A 119 6.93 -21.46 5.84
C GLU A 119 8.41 -21.05 5.80
N GLU A 120 8.94 -20.84 4.59
CA GLU A 120 10.35 -20.49 4.35
C GLU A 120 10.60 -18.98 4.18
N GLY A 121 9.56 -18.16 4.38
CA GLY A 121 9.61 -16.72 4.15
C GLY A 121 9.26 -16.30 2.72
N CYS A 122 8.92 -15.03 2.57
CA CYS A 122 8.51 -14.41 1.31
C CYS A 122 8.81 -12.93 1.30
N LYS A 123 9.19 -12.40 0.14
CA LYS A 123 9.34 -10.97 -0.08
C LYS A 123 8.57 -10.56 -1.32
N THR A 124 7.73 -9.54 -1.19
CA THR A 124 6.95 -9.00 -2.32
C THR A 124 7.28 -7.54 -2.58
N LEU A 125 7.16 -7.14 -3.84
CA LEU A 125 7.02 -5.75 -4.25
C LEU A 125 5.54 -5.50 -4.50
N GLU A 126 4.97 -4.54 -3.79
CA GLU A 126 3.56 -4.20 -3.88
C GLU A 126 3.36 -2.75 -4.30
N PHE A 127 2.44 -2.53 -5.23
CA PHE A 127 1.98 -1.22 -5.66
C PHE A 127 0.51 -1.07 -5.26
N ARG A 128 0.21 0.01 -4.54
CA ARG A 128 -1.16 0.43 -4.26
C ARG A 128 -1.49 1.67 -5.05
N ARG A 129 -2.61 1.61 -5.77
CA ARG A 129 -3.13 2.72 -6.55
C ARG A 129 -4.60 2.93 -6.26
N TYR A 130 -4.94 4.09 -5.72
CA TYR A 130 -6.31 4.56 -5.59
C TYR A 130 -6.77 5.08 -6.94
N GLU A 131 -7.96 4.64 -7.38
CA GLU A 131 -8.53 5.15 -8.61
C GLU A 131 -8.92 6.62 -8.39
N SER A 132 -8.38 7.51 -9.22
CA SER A 132 -8.81 8.90 -9.22
C SER A 132 -10.27 8.91 -9.66
N ASN A 133 -11.16 9.58 -8.92
CA ASN A 133 -12.51 9.87 -9.40
C ASN A 133 -12.42 10.75 -10.66
N SER A 134 -12.25 10.13 -11.82
CA SER A 134 -12.37 10.80 -13.09
C SER A 134 -13.86 10.99 -13.37
N ASN A 135 -14.46 11.97 -12.70
CA ASN A 135 -15.65 12.62 -13.25
C ASN A 135 -15.22 13.29 -14.56
N HIS A 136 -15.18 12.52 -15.64
CA HIS A 136 -15.25 13.04 -16.98
C HIS A 136 -16.64 13.66 -17.14
N GLN A 137 -16.78 14.91 -16.70
CA GLN A 137 -17.83 15.78 -17.23
C GLN A 137 -17.42 16.13 -18.65
N GLY A 138 -17.95 15.36 -19.61
CA GLY A 138 -18.22 15.88 -20.95
C GLY A 138 -19.42 16.80 -20.93
#